data_AF-A0A521UB94-F1
#
_entry.id   AF-A0A521UB94-F1
#
_cell.length_a   1.000
_cell.length_b   1.000
_cell.length_c   1.000
_cell.angle_alpha   90.00
_cell.angle_beta   90.00
_cell.angle_gamma   90.00
#
_symmetry.space_group_name_H-M   'P 1'
#
loop_
_entity.id
_entity.type
_entity.pdbx_description
1 polymer ?
#
loop_
_entity_poly.entity_id
_entity_poly.type
_entity_poly.pdbx_seq_one_letter_code
_entity_poly.pdbx_strand_id
1 'polypeptide(L)'
;MLRRIPLAALLILGCSTSPTAAPDAAVTPMDAPADVPHVAHDAGVDADAPRVPRPSDRCPDGGALPYPEVPEISFETPLPDLTLPSSDGPLRLGRYYTPCAAEPRLLVVRLMAAWSGPSQHHAAHTRRLLELPEASRLDVVDVLLSAADNQPPDDRDLADWRARYDAPPTALARSDAPTWRALSIGPQHLPLLLLVDPRTMGYLKFFDAPDTHDLPYEVADALARLDRRARPTRPARARYDDRLPLDAWEMVQAMVPRARPPADPTNAFADDPRAAALGRALFFDPRLSASGEVACARCHDPATGLADGNARSTGVALGDRNAPSVLAASGQRWQFWDGRADSAWMQALGPFENPREMGFTRLGVAQAIAQRYATEYTAVYGALPPLGDRARFPAAGMPGQPDWEAMSADDRRAVDRIFTNVGKSIAAFERTVTQGESPFDRYARGEIGALSVAARDGLGIYFESGCAQCHHGPSLSDDSFHNIHFDSGRVDQQPDLGRFEGVDALRGSPFRADGVFSDSPSTGAHLRRLTPVESMRGQFHTPSLRNVSRTGPWGHGGTFNNLRELITHYAEGRDRRGDLRTTGELDPAIGPFHRVESTITSLMALLQSFAAPPVVP
;
A
#
# COMPACT_ATOMS: atom_id res chain seq x y z
N MET A 1 16.98 -47.30 41.83
CA MET A 1 15.82 -47.51 40.93
C MET A 1 16.13 -46.77 39.63
N LEU A 2 16.92 -47.42 38.76
CA LEU A 2 16.52 -47.99 37.46
C LEU A 2 16.10 -46.92 36.44
N ARG A 3 16.78 -46.66 35.31
CA ARG A 3 18.14 -46.92 34.76
C ARG A 3 18.18 -46.07 33.46
N ARG A 4 19.14 -45.16 33.29
CA ARG A 4 20.26 -45.18 32.32
C ARG A 4 19.93 -45.15 30.81
N ILE A 5 20.41 -44.07 30.18
CA ILE A 5 20.79 -43.81 28.77
C ILE A 5 21.87 -44.84 28.32
N PRO A 6 22.10 -45.13 27.01
CA PRO A 6 23.19 -44.45 26.28
C PRO A 6 23.03 -44.26 24.74
N LEU A 7 24.00 -43.47 24.26
CA LEU A 7 24.37 -42.97 22.93
C LEU A 7 24.96 -44.01 21.94
N ALA A 8 25.01 -43.58 20.66
CA ALA A 8 26.08 -43.71 19.65
C ALA A 8 26.10 -44.85 18.59
N ALA A 9 25.86 -44.41 17.33
CA ALA A 9 26.64 -44.56 16.08
C ALA A 9 27.38 -45.86 15.69
N LEU A 10 27.13 -46.33 14.45
CA LEU A 10 28.18 -46.72 13.49
C LEU A 10 27.64 -46.77 12.03
N LEU A 11 28.47 -46.30 11.08
CA LEU A 11 28.31 -46.32 9.62
C LEU A 11 28.44 -47.74 9.01
N ILE A 12 27.93 -47.96 7.79
CA ILE A 12 28.72 -48.25 6.55
C ILE A 12 27.80 -48.36 5.29
N LEU A 13 28.40 -47.94 4.17
CA LEU A 13 27.99 -47.76 2.78
C LEU A 13 27.24 -48.90 2.05
N GLY A 14 26.54 -48.52 0.96
CA GLY A 14 26.31 -49.37 -0.21
C GLY A 14 25.53 -48.68 -1.35
N CYS A 15 26.17 -48.50 -2.52
CA CYS A 15 25.71 -47.76 -3.70
C CYS A 15 24.74 -48.50 -4.64
N SER A 16 23.98 -47.70 -5.42
CA SER A 16 23.47 -47.90 -6.80
C SER A 16 22.49 -49.06 -7.09
N THR A 17 21.36 -48.85 -7.77
CA THR A 17 21.26 -48.65 -9.24
C THR A 17 19.85 -48.20 -9.66
N SER A 18 19.77 -47.37 -10.70
CA SER A 18 18.58 -46.87 -11.43
C SER A 18 17.90 -47.99 -12.28
N PRO A 19 17.05 -47.67 -13.29
CA PRO A 19 15.69 -47.10 -13.27
C PRO A 19 14.69 -48.05 -13.99
N THR A 20 13.37 -47.93 -13.75
CA THR A 20 12.38 -48.42 -14.74
C THR A 20 11.17 -47.49 -14.79
N ALA A 21 10.78 -47.19 -16.03
CA ALA A 21 9.69 -46.30 -16.40
C ALA A 21 8.39 -47.06 -16.66
N ALA A 22 7.30 -46.28 -16.70
CA ALA A 22 6.01 -46.46 -17.42
C ALA A 22 4.77 -46.69 -16.53
N PRO A 23 3.55 -46.36 -17.01
CA PRO A 23 3.14 -45.09 -17.63
C PRO A 23 1.79 -44.57 -17.08
N ASP A 24 1.45 -43.34 -17.46
CA ASP A 24 0.09 -42.75 -17.59
C ASP A 24 -1.02 -43.24 -16.64
N ALA A 25 -1.23 -42.48 -15.57
CA ALA A 25 -2.54 -42.36 -14.95
C ALA A 25 -3.12 -40.99 -15.32
N ALA A 26 -4.27 -41.03 -16.01
CA ALA A 26 -5.01 -39.89 -16.50
C ALA A 26 -5.19 -38.81 -15.43
N VAL A 27 -4.80 -37.58 -15.79
CA VAL A 27 -5.16 -36.37 -15.05
C VAL A 27 -6.67 -36.18 -15.19
N THR A 28 -7.42 -36.46 -14.13
CA THR A 28 -8.78 -35.93 -13.98
C THR A 28 -8.69 -34.42 -13.87
N PRO A 29 -9.55 -33.64 -14.56
CA PRO A 29 -9.64 -32.22 -14.31
C PRO A 29 -10.05 -32.06 -12.84
N MET A 30 -9.21 -31.41 -12.04
CA MET A 30 -9.62 -30.98 -10.71
C MET A 30 -10.81 -30.05 -10.86
N ASP A 31 -11.86 -30.35 -10.10
CA ASP A 31 -13.02 -29.51 -9.91
C ASP A 31 -12.60 -28.07 -9.63
N ALA A 32 -13.42 -27.13 -10.10
CA ALA A 32 -13.28 -25.70 -9.84
C ALA A 32 -12.95 -25.44 -8.35
N PRO A 33 -12.13 -24.42 -8.02
CA PRO A 33 -11.89 -24.07 -6.63
C PRO A 33 -13.24 -23.91 -5.93
N ALA A 34 -13.47 -24.75 -4.91
CA ALA A 34 -14.68 -24.68 -4.10
C ALA A 34 -14.86 -23.24 -3.62
N ASP A 35 -16.10 -22.74 -3.65
CA ASP A 35 -16.46 -21.47 -3.03
C ASP A 35 -15.90 -21.43 -1.61
N VAL A 36 -14.82 -20.66 -1.39
CA VAL A 36 -14.34 -20.39 -0.04
C VAL A 36 -15.28 -19.33 0.53
N PRO A 37 -16.01 -19.62 1.61
CA PRO A 37 -16.93 -18.66 2.20
C PRO A 37 -16.13 -17.47 2.73
N HIS A 38 -16.56 -16.25 2.44
CA HIS A 38 -16.26 -15.12 3.33
C HIS A 38 -16.60 -15.58 4.75
N VAL A 39 -15.68 -15.42 5.70
CA VAL A 39 -15.91 -15.92 7.06
C VAL A 39 -16.92 -15.00 7.74
N ALA A 40 -18.18 -15.26 7.43
CA ALA A 40 -19.31 -14.77 8.18
C ALA A 40 -19.23 -15.41 9.56
N HIS A 41 -18.75 -14.65 10.53
CA HIS A 41 -18.95 -15.00 11.92
C HIS A 41 -20.39 -14.63 12.26
N ASP A 42 -21.27 -15.64 12.28
CA ASP A 42 -22.51 -15.52 13.05
C ASP A 42 -22.04 -15.26 14.49
N ALA A 43 -22.18 -14.01 14.96
CA ALA A 43 -22.19 -13.78 16.39
C ALA A 43 -23.27 -14.71 16.92
N GLY A 44 -22.91 -15.71 17.73
CA GLY A 44 -23.84 -16.74 18.18
C GLY A 44 -24.98 -16.09 18.96
N VAL A 45 -26.05 -15.72 18.26
CA VAL A 45 -27.26 -15.18 18.84
C VAL A 45 -28.35 -16.18 18.54
N ASP A 46 -28.59 -17.05 19.52
CA ASP A 46 -29.71 -17.98 19.55
C ASP A 46 -31.00 -17.22 19.20
N ALA A 47 -31.77 -17.76 18.26
CA ALA A 47 -33.07 -17.21 17.84
C ALA A 47 -34.11 -17.16 19.00
N ASP A 48 -33.76 -17.75 20.15
CA ASP A 48 -34.53 -17.81 21.39
C ASP A 48 -33.91 -17.04 22.58
N ALA A 49 -32.86 -16.23 22.41
CA ALA A 49 -32.33 -15.41 23.51
C ALA A 49 -33.32 -14.30 23.92
N PRO A 50 -33.89 -14.28 25.14
CA PRO A 50 -34.81 -13.23 25.57
C PRO A 50 -34.06 -11.96 26.02
N ARG A 51 -34.33 -10.82 25.35
CA ARG A 51 -34.17 -9.37 25.71
C ARG A 51 -32.96 -8.92 26.56
N VAL A 52 -32.24 -7.89 26.09
CA VAL A 52 -31.53 -6.94 27.00
C VAL A 52 -32.58 -6.25 27.90
N PRO A 53 -32.53 -6.41 29.24
CA PRO A 53 -33.54 -5.83 30.14
C PRO A 53 -33.40 -4.31 30.34
N ARG A 54 -34.55 -3.69 30.58
CA ARG A 54 -34.84 -2.25 30.64
C ARG A 54 -34.55 -1.69 32.04
N PRO A 55 -34.30 -0.38 32.25
CA PRO A 55 -34.03 0.15 33.60
C PRO A 55 -35.25 0.20 34.54
N SER A 56 -36.37 -0.41 34.16
CA SER A 56 -37.77 -0.02 34.41
C SER A 56 -38.37 0.99 33.41
N ASP A 57 -37.58 1.56 32.49
CA ASP A 57 -38.01 2.66 31.61
C ASP A 57 -38.58 2.21 30.26
N ARG A 58 -39.52 2.99 29.74
CA ARG A 58 -40.57 2.50 28.84
C ARG A 58 -40.70 3.29 27.57
N CYS A 59 -40.37 2.66 26.45
CA CYS A 59 -40.95 3.13 25.21
C CYS A 59 -42.47 3.17 25.25
N PRO A 60 -43.03 4.06 24.45
CA PRO A 60 -44.42 4.30 24.22
C PRO A 60 -45.50 3.63 25.09
N ASP A 61 -45.84 4.24 26.21
CA ASP A 61 -45.31 5.55 26.58
C ASP A 61 -45.48 5.79 28.09
N GLY A 62 -44.52 6.36 28.79
CA GLY A 62 -43.50 7.27 28.27
C GLY A 62 -42.16 7.17 28.97
N GLY A 63 -41.11 7.06 28.16
CA GLY A 63 -39.70 7.17 28.53
C GLY A 63 -38.76 6.50 27.50
N ALA A 64 -37.68 7.15 27.08
CA ALA A 64 -36.69 6.47 26.25
C ALA A 64 -36.09 5.28 27.02
N LEU A 65 -35.95 4.11 26.38
CA LEU A 65 -35.02 3.12 26.90
C LEU A 65 -33.62 3.72 26.81
N PRO A 66 -32.79 3.66 27.86
CA PRO A 66 -31.45 4.17 27.76
C PRO A 66 -30.64 3.25 26.87
N TYR A 67 -29.63 3.87 26.27
CA TYR A 67 -28.62 3.16 25.54
C TYR A 67 -27.94 2.12 26.45
N PRO A 68 -27.65 0.90 25.95
CA PRO A 68 -26.90 -0.08 26.72
C PRO A 68 -25.55 0.49 27.20
N GLU A 69 -25.34 0.58 28.51
CA GLU A 69 -24.05 1.04 29.06
C GLU A 69 -22.98 -0.02 28.83
N VAL A 70 -22.21 0.15 27.76
CA VAL A 70 -21.11 -0.75 27.39
C VAL A 70 -19.82 0.07 27.37
N PRO A 71 -18.82 -0.29 28.18
CA PRO A 71 -17.61 0.52 28.33
C PRO A 71 -16.65 0.38 27.13
N GLU A 72 -16.64 -0.78 26.48
CA GLU A 72 -15.66 -1.12 25.44
C GLU A 72 -16.31 -1.91 24.30
N ILE A 73 -15.74 -1.76 23.10
CA ILE A 73 -16.17 -2.49 21.91
C ILE A 73 -15.80 -3.98 22.09
N SER A 74 -16.75 -4.88 21.86
CA SER A 74 -16.53 -6.33 21.81
C SER A 74 -17.60 -6.96 20.90
N PHE A 75 -17.37 -8.17 20.40
CA PHE A 75 -18.40 -8.93 19.67
C PHE A 75 -19.53 -9.46 20.58
N GLU A 76 -19.30 -9.52 21.89
CA GLU A 76 -20.24 -10.10 22.86
C GLU A 76 -21.18 -9.05 23.48
N THR A 77 -20.88 -7.77 23.29
CA THR A 77 -21.63 -6.67 23.88
C THR A 77 -22.30 -5.82 22.80
N PRO A 78 -23.36 -5.06 23.11
CA PRO A 78 -23.87 -4.06 22.18
C PRO A 78 -22.78 -3.07 21.75
N LEU A 79 -22.87 -2.57 20.52
CA LEU A 79 -22.00 -1.51 20.02
C LEU A 79 -22.06 -0.31 20.99
N PRO A 80 -20.92 0.20 21.51
CA PRO A 80 -20.93 1.36 22.40
C PRO A 80 -21.42 2.64 21.71
N ASP A 81 -21.93 3.61 22.49
CA ASP A 81 -22.36 4.91 21.98
C ASP A 81 -21.16 5.83 21.72
N LEU A 82 -20.40 5.50 20.67
CA LEU A 82 -19.20 6.24 20.30
C LEU A 82 -19.58 7.60 19.72
N THR A 83 -18.81 8.63 20.08
CA THR A 83 -18.86 9.95 19.45
C THR A 83 -17.65 10.10 18.53
N LEU A 84 -17.90 10.04 17.22
CA LEU A 84 -16.87 10.04 16.19
C LEU A 84 -16.77 11.43 15.54
N PRO A 85 -15.56 11.99 15.36
CA PRO A 85 -15.39 13.21 14.58
C PRO A 85 -15.88 13.06 13.14
N SER A 86 -16.50 14.10 12.59
CA SER A 86 -16.97 14.16 11.19
C SER A 86 -17.02 15.61 10.72
N SER A 87 -16.92 15.82 9.41
CA SER A 87 -17.02 17.14 8.77
C SER A 87 -18.38 17.82 8.97
N ASP A 88 -19.44 17.05 9.20
CA ASP A 88 -20.82 17.53 9.38
C ASP A 88 -21.20 17.72 10.88
N GLY A 89 -20.19 17.70 11.77
CA GLY A 89 -20.33 17.72 13.23
C GLY A 89 -20.19 16.32 13.87
N PRO A 90 -19.92 16.21 15.19
CA PRO A 90 -19.69 14.91 15.82
C PRO A 90 -20.83 13.90 15.61
N LEU A 91 -20.49 12.72 15.09
CA LEU A 91 -21.43 11.62 14.88
C LEU A 91 -21.51 10.76 16.13
N ARG A 92 -22.65 10.77 16.83
CA ARG A 92 -22.93 9.82 17.91
C ARG A 92 -23.61 8.57 17.35
N LEU A 93 -23.05 7.38 17.58
CA LEU A 93 -23.67 6.13 17.12
C LEU A 93 -25.02 5.86 17.80
N GLY A 94 -25.21 6.31 19.04
CA GLY A 94 -26.48 6.22 19.75
C GLY A 94 -27.62 7.01 19.14
N ARG A 95 -27.36 7.89 18.16
CA ARG A 95 -28.43 8.53 17.38
C ARG A 95 -29.27 7.53 16.59
N TYR A 96 -28.71 6.37 16.26
CA TYR A 96 -29.39 5.31 15.53
C TYR A 96 -30.14 4.35 16.45
N TYR A 97 -29.98 4.48 17.78
CA TYR A 97 -30.66 3.62 18.74
C TYR A 97 -32.17 3.90 18.75
N THR A 98 -32.94 2.98 18.18
CA THR A 98 -34.40 3.06 18.09
C THR A 98 -35.05 1.84 18.76
N PRO A 99 -34.94 1.71 20.10
CA PRO A 99 -35.28 0.50 20.85
C PRO A 99 -36.70 -0.02 20.66
N CYS A 100 -37.61 0.84 20.19
CA CYS A 100 -39.02 0.53 20.06
C CYS A 100 -39.61 0.97 18.74
N ALA A 101 -38.77 1.10 17.71
CA ALA A 101 -39.25 1.19 16.35
C ALA A 101 -40.12 -0.04 16.04
N ALA A 102 -41.35 0.20 15.59
CA ALA A 102 -42.29 -0.86 15.22
C ALA A 102 -41.80 -1.64 13.99
N GLU A 103 -41.15 -0.94 13.05
CA GLU A 103 -40.47 -1.53 11.91
C GLU A 103 -38.96 -1.59 12.20
N PRO A 104 -38.33 -2.78 12.16
CA PRO A 104 -36.89 -2.90 12.36
C PRO A 104 -36.12 -2.15 11.26
N ARG A 105 -35.09 -1.40 11.66
CA ARG A 105 -34.08 -0.83 10.75
C ARG A 105 -32.81 -1.70 10.80
N LEU A 106 -31.87 -1.42 9.92
CA LEU A 106 -30.54 -2.02 9.94
C LEU A 106 -29.48 -0.92 9.88
N LEU A 107 -28.58 -0.92 10.86
CA LEU A 107 -27.40 -0.06 10.85
C LEU A 107 -26.25 -0.86 10.24
N VAL A 108 -25.70 -0.37 9.14
CA VAL A 108 -24.54 -0.93 8.44
C VAL A 108 -23.34 -0.05 8.77
N VAL A 109 -22.39 -0.55 9.55
CA VAL A 109 -21.15 0.18 9.86
C VAL A 109 -20.00 -0.40 9.03
N ARG A 110 -19.35 0.40 8.18
CA ARG A 110 -18.16 -0.01 7.43
C ARG A 110 -16.93 0.68 8.01
N LEU A 111 -15.98 -0.11 8.48
CA LEU A 111 -14.67 0.35 8.94
C LEU A 111 -13.69 0.25 7.78
N MET A 112 -13.10 1.37 7.38
CA MET A 112 -12.38 1.49 6.12
C MET A 112 -11.03 2.18 6.30
N ALA A 113 -10.09 1.91 5.40
CA ALA A 113 -8.84 2.66 5.31
C ALA A 113 -8.65 3.21 3.91
N ALA A 114 -8.16 4.45 3.80
CA ALA A 114 -8.02 5.11 2.52
C ALA A 114 -6.95 4.46 1.63
N TRP A 115 -5.96 3.79 2.21
CA TRP A 115 -4.95 3.02 1.48
C TRP A 115 -5.49 1.66 0.98
N SER A 116 -6.52 1.09 1.60
CA SER A 116 -7.01 -0.27 1.30
C SER A 116 -7.77 -0.33 -0.03
N GLY A 117 -7.34 -1.23 -0.92
CA GLY A 117 -7.96 -1.45 -2.23
C GLY A 117 -9.45 -1.81 -2.14
N PRO A 118 -9.82 -2.87 -1.42
CA PRO A 118 -11.23 -3.22 -1.26
C PRO A 118 -12.03 -2.14 -0.52
N SER A 119 -11.44 -1.38 0.40
CA SER A 119 -12.14 -0.23 1.01
C SER A 119 -12.50 0.83 -0.02
N GLN A 120 -11.57 1.16 -0.94
CA GLN A 120 -11.83 2.09 -2.03
C GLN A 120 -12.91 1.55 -3.00
N HIS A 121 -12.86 0.25 -3.29
CA HIS A 121 -13.86 -0.43 -4.13
C HIS A 121 -15.25 -0.38 -3.50
N HIS A 122 -15.37 -0.65 -2.20
CA HIS A 122 -16.63 -0.54 -1.46
C HIS A 122 -17.21 0.86 -1.45
N ALA A 123 -16.38 1.89 -1.25
CA ALA A 123 -16.82 3.28 -1.34
C ALA A 123 -17.38 3.58 -2.74
N ALA A 124 -16.67 3.17 -3.79
CA ALA A 124 -17.07 3.38 -5.19
C ALA A 124 -18.30 2.58 -5.65
N HIS A 125 -18.83 1.68 -4.82
CA HIS A 125 -20.01 0.85 -5.12
C HIS A 125 -21.07 0.92 -4.01
N THR A 126 -21.09 2.01 -3.24
CA THR A 126 -22.04 2.21 -2.14
C THR A 126 -23.48 2.27 -2.64
N ARG A 127 -23.71 2.71 -3.89
CA ARG A 127 -25.04 2.71 -4.53
C ARG A 127 -25.72 1.35 -4.49
N ARG A 128 -24.96 0.23 -4.54
CA ARG A 128 -25.51 -1.15 -4.48
C ARG A 128 -26.31 -1.40 -3.20
N LEU A 129 -25.97 -0.74 -2.10
CA LEU A 129 -26.71 -0.80 -0.83
C LEU A 129 -27.89 0.18 -0.81
N LEU A 130 -27.71 1.37 -1.39
CA LEU A 130 -28.66 2.47 -1.28
C LEU A 130 -29.80 2.42 -2.30
N GLU A 131 -29.72 1.54 -3.30
CA GLU A 131 -30.77 1.32 -4.29
C GLU A 131 -31.52 -0.01 -4.09
N LEU A 132 -31.28 -0.70 -2.96
CA LEU A 132 -32.07 -1.87 -2.57
C LEU A 132 -33.54 -1.49 -2.34
N PRO A 133 -34.50 -2.41 -2.59
CA PRO A 133 -35.89 -2.19 -2.23
C PRO A 133 -36.08 -1.79 -0.76
N GLU A 134 -35.22 -2.28 0.12
CA GLU A 134 -35.22 -2.03 1.56
C GLU A 134 -34.36 -0.82 1.98
N ALA A 135 -33.80 -0.04 1.05
CA ALA A 135 -32.86 1.04 1.35
C ALA A 135 -33.40 2.08 2.35
N SER A 136 -34.71 2.32 2.39
CA SER A 136 -35.35 3.22 3.37
C SER A 136 -35.18 2.76 4.83
N ARG A 137 -34.89 1.47 5.05
CA ARG A 137 -34.68 0.85 6.36
C ARG A 137 -33.19 0.78 6.74
N LEU A 138 -32.30 1.26 5.88
CA LEU A 138 -30.86 1.20 6.10
C LEU A 138 -30.31 2.54 6.58
N ASP A 139 -29.38 2.47 7.51
CA ASP A 139 -28.47 3.56 7.84
C ASP A 139 -27.04 3.06 7.56
N VAL A 140 -26.36 3.64 6.57
CA VAL A 140 -24.98 3.28 6.22
C VAL A 140 -24.03 4.29 6.84
N VAL A 141 -23.22 3.84 7.79
CA VAL A 141 -22.22 4.65 8.48
C VAL A 141 -20.83 4.17 8.13
N ASP A 142 -20.06 5.07 7.54
CA ASP A 142 -18.68 4.80 7.18
C ASP A 142 -17.74 5.45 8.19
N VAL A 143 -16.77 4.68 8.67
CA VAL A 143 -15.74 5.14 9.61
C VAL A 143 -14.38 4.94 8.95
N LEU A 144 -13.74 6.06 8.60
CA LEU A 144 -12.38 6.05 8.08
C LEU A 144 -11.38 5.93 9.25
N LEU A 145 -10.63 4.83 9.27
CA LEU A 145 -9.66 4.51 10.33
C LEU A 145 -8.26 5.06 10.04
N SER A 146 -7.93 5.24 8.77
CA SER A 146 -6.58 5.60 8.31
C SER A 146 -6.63 6.35 6.98
N ALA A 147 -5.83 7.40 6.85
CA ALA A 147 -5.63 8.16 5.63
C ALA A 147 -4.72 7.42 4.63
N ALA A 148 -4.55 7.98 3.44
CA ALA A 148 -3.79 7.37 2.35
C ALA A 148 -2.26 7.31 2.60
N ASP A 149 -1.77 7.86 3.71
CA ASP A 149 -0.37 7.83 4.16
C ASP A 149 -0.21 7.10 5.50
N ASN A 150 -1.17 6.23 5.82
CA ASN A 150 -1.33 5.51 7.09
C ASN A 150 -1.49 6.39 8.34
N GLN A 151 -1.67 7.71 8.21
CA GLN A 151 -1.92 8.57 9.37
C GLN A 151 -3.37 8.49 9.85
N PRO A 152 -3.65 8.86 11.11
CA PRO A 152 -5.01 9.13 11.56
C PRO A 152 -5.64 10.18 10.63
N PRO A 153 -6.84 9.91 10.08
CA PRO A 153 -7.45 10.81 9.11
C PRO A 153 -7.89 12.13 9.76
N ASP A 154 -7.91 13.19 8.96
CA ASP A 154 -8.50 14.49 9.30
C ASP A 154 -9.66 14.88 8.37
N ASP A 155 -10.13 16.12 8.48
CA ASP A 155 -11.29 16.58 7.72
C ASP A 155 -10.98 16.76 6.22
N ARG A 156 -9.71 16.97 5.84
CA ARG A 156 -9.29 16.96 4.44
C ARG A 156 -9.35 15.55 3.89
N ASP A 157 -8.86 14.57 4.65
CA ASP A 157 -8.91 13.16 4.25
C ASP A 157 -10.37 12.69 4.10
N LEU A 158 -11.28 13.15 4.96
CA LEU A 158 -12.72 12.90 4.80
C LEU A 158 -13.29 13.54 3.53
N ALA A 159 -12.89 14.77 3.19
CA ALA A 159 -13.33 15.43 1.95
C ALA A 159 -12.83 14.69 0.71
N ASP A 160 -11.55 14.30 0.68
CA ASP A 160 -10.95 13.54 -0.40
C ASP A 160 -11.60 12.14 -0.51
N TRP A 161 -11.90 11.49 0.61
CA TRP A 161 -12.61 10.21 0.65
C TRP A 161 -14.04 10.33 0.11
N ARG A 162 -14.75 11.41 0.44
CA ARG A 162 -16.14 11.63 0.00
C ARG A 162 -16.26 11.70 -1.53
N ALA A 163 -15.21 12.14 -2.22
CA ALA A 163 -15.16 12.19 -3.68
C ALA A 163 -15.11 10.80 -4.35
N ARG A 164 -14.89 9.71 -3.59
CA ARG A 164 -14.84 8.34 -4.11
C ARG A 164 -16.19 7.67 -4.21
N TYR A 165 -17.19 8.15 -3.47
CA TYR A 165 -18.50 7.53 -3.47
C TYR A 165 -19.22 7.71 -4.79
N ASP A 166 -19.81 6.64 -5.29
CA ASP A 166 -20.80 6.69 -6.35
C ASP A 166 -22.18 7.15 -5.83
N ALA A 167 -22.50 6.84 -4.56
CA ALA A 167 -23.60 7.41 -3.80
C ALA A 167 -23.16 7.61 -2.34
N PRO A 168 -23.39 8.79 -1.74
CA PRO A 168 -22.89 9.08 -0.39
C PRO A 168 -23.61 8.24 0.68
N PRO A 169 -22.89 7.73 1.70
CA PRO A 169 -23.51 7.01 2.82
C PRO A 169 -24.35 7.96 3.69
N THR A 170 -25.14 7.40 4.61
CA THR A 170 -25.94 8.18 5.59
C THR A 170 -25.05 9.10 6.44
N ALA A 171 -23.87 8.61 6.84
CA ALA A 171 -22.87 9.41 7.50
C ALA A 171 -21.45 8.91 7.19
N LEU A 172 -20.50 9.83 7.18
CA LEU A 172 -19.07 9.56 7.11
C LEU A 172 -18.40 10.20 8.33
N ALA A 173 -17.63 9.40 9.06
CA ALA A 173 -16.86 9.85 10.21
C ALA A 173 -15.44 9.30 10.16
N ARG A 174 -14.59 9.79 11.06
CA ARG A 174 -13.24 9.29 11.28
C ARG A 174 -13.07 8.76 12.70
N SER A 175 -12.16 7.81 12.86
CA SER A 175 -11.75 7.27 14.15
C SER A 175 -10.28 6.90 14.08
N ASP A 176 -9.63 6.76 15.23
CA ASP A 176 -8.37 6.03 15.26
C ASP A 176 -8.64 4.50 15.15
N ALA A 177 -7.70 3.78 14.55
CA ALA A 177 -7.78 2.32 14.43
C ALA A 177 -7.75 1.59 15.80
N PRO A 178 -6.97 2.02 16.82
CA PRO A 178 -6.96 1.39 18.13
C PRO A 178 -8.33 1.28 18.80
N THR A 179 -9.22 2.27 18.61
CA THR A 179 -10.61 2.24 19.12
C THR A 179 -11.34 0.97 18.72
N TRP A 180 -11.11 0.48 17.49
CA TRP A 180 -11.81 -0.66 16.90
C TRP A 180 -11.03 -1.96 16.97
N ARG A 181 -9.82 -1.96 17.56
CA ARG A 181 -8.92 -3.11 17.61
C ARG A 181 -9.54 -4.33 18.30
N ALA A 182 -10.47 -4.12 19.22
CA ALA A 182 -11.19 -5.21 19.89
C ALA A 182 -12.07 -6.05 18.95
N LEU A 183 -12.44 -5.52 17.77
CA LEU A 183 -13.13 -6.29 16.72
C LEU A 183 -12.17 -7.09 15.82
N SER A 184 -10.86 -6.98 16.04
CA SER A 184 -9.85 -7.76 15.31
C SER A 184 -9.65 -9.11 16.00
N ILE A 185 -10.32 -10.16 15.51
CA ILE A 185 -10.16 -11.55 15.99
C ILE A 185 -9.04 -12.33 15.30
N GLY A 186 -8.29 -11.66 14.41
CA GLY A 186 -7.19 -12.23 13.63
C GLY A 186 -6.74 -11.24 12.55
N PRO A 187 -5.91 -11.70 11.59
CA PRO A 187 -5.64 -10.93 10.40
C PRO A 187 -6.93 -10.83 9.58
N GLN A 188 -7.50 -9.63 9.53
CA GLN A 188 -8.74 -9.36 8.83
C GLN A 188 -8.49 -8.42 7.66
N HIS A 189 -9.25 -8.62 6.60
CA HIS A 189 -9.21 -7.78 5.42
C HIS A 189 -10.19 -6.61 5.55
N LEU A 190 -9.72 -5.39 5.28
CA LEU A 190 -10.59 -4.22 5.20
C LEU A 190 -11.36 -4.21 3.87
N PRO A 191 -12.59 -3.65 3.83
CA PRO A 191 -13.29 -3.06 4.97
C PRO A 191 -13.90 -4.10 5.91
N LEU A 192 -13.97 -3.80 7.20
CA LEU A 192 -14.80 -4.58 8.12
C LEU A 192 -16.23 -4.06 8.04
N LEU A 193 -17.21 -4.95 7.93
CA LEU A 193 -18.61 -4.57 7.86
C LEU A 193 -19.40 -5.18 9.01
N LEU A 194 -20.14 -4.32 9.73
CA LEU A 194 -20.98 -4.67 10.87
C LEU A 194 -22.44 -4.46 10.49
N LEU A 195 -23.26 -5.50 10.59
CA LEU A 195 -24.71 -5.40 10.54
C LEU A 195 -25.25 -5.36 11.97
N VAL A 196 -25.93 -4.27 12.34
CA VAL A 196 -26.33 -3.98 13.73
C VAL A 196 -27.83 -3.77 13.80
N ASP A 197 -28.51 -4.42 14.76
CA ASP A 197 -29.93 -4.16 15.08
C ASP A 197 -30.02 -2.87 15.90
N PRO A 198 -30.58 -1.77 15.37
CA PRO A 198 -30.62 -0.50 16.10
C PRO A 198 -31.56 -0.52 17.31
N ARG A 199 -32.34 -1.59 17.53
CA ARG A 199 -33.19 -1.72 18.73
C ARG A 199 -32.42 -2.21 19.96
N THR A 200 -31.31 -2.91 19.74
CA THR A 200 -30.48 -3.50 20.80
C THR A 200 -29.03 -3.02 20.73
N MET A 201 -28.63 -2.43 19.60
CA MET A 201 -27.25 -2.17 19.19
C MET A 201 -26.38 -3.44 19.14
N GLY A 202 -27.00 -4.62 19.14
CA GLY A 202 -26.31 -5.90 19.01
C GLY A 202 -25.91 -6.19 17.55
N TYR A 203 -24.77 -6.85 17.39
CA TYR A 203 -24.31 -7.31 16.07
C TYR A 203 -25.16 -8.49 15.61
N LEU A 204 -25.73 -8.38 14.41
CA LEU A 204 -26.38 -9.46 13.70
C LEU A 204 -25.37 -10.28 12.90
N LYS A 205 -24.39 -9.58 12.29
CA LYS A 205 -23.38 -10.21 11.45
C LYS A 205 -22.14 -9.34 11.31
N PHE A 206 -21.02 -10.01 11.14
CA PHE A 206 -19.71 -9.42 10.90
C PHE A 206 -19.11 -9.96 9.61
N PHE A 207 -18.44 -9.10 8.85
CA PHE A 207 -17.77 -9.48 7.62
C PHE A 207 -16.37 -8.90 7.45
N ASP A 208 -15.57 -9.82 6.94
CA ASP A 208 -14.34 -9.79 6.19
C ASP A 208 -14.22 -9.26 4.75
N ALA A 209 -14.00 -7.97 4.48
CA ALA A 209 -13.93 -7.45 3.11
C ALA A 209 -14.96 -8.09 2.14
N PRO A 210 -16.26 -8.06 2.47
CA PRO A 210 -17.27 -8.83 1.75
C PRO A 210 -17.40 -8.40 0.28
N ASP A 211 -17.77 -9.32 -0.61
CA ASP A 211 -18.07 -9.00 -2.01
C ASP A 211 -19.25 -8.01 -2.10
N THR A 212 -19.06 -6.92 -2.84
CA THR A 212 -20.11 -5.87 -2.93
C THR A 212 -21.35 -6.30 -3.72
N HIS A 213 -21.27 -7.35 -4.55
CA HIS A 213 -22.41 -8.00 -5.20
C HIS A 213 -23.19 -8.93 -4.26
N ASP A 214 -22.54 -9.47 -3.21
CA ASP A 214 -23.20 -10.31 -2.21
C ASP A 214 -23.89 -9.48 -1.11
N LEU A 215 -23.45 -8.24 -0.88
CA LEU A 215 -24.02 -7.35 0.14
C LEU A 215 -25.54 -7.14 0.07
N PRO A 216 -26.16 -6.94 -1.12
CA PRO A 216 -27.62 -6.92 -1.26
C PRO A 216 -28.32 -8.09 -0.59
N TYR A 217 -27.81 -9.31 -0.80
CA TYR A 217 -28.38 -10.51 -0.21
C TYR A 217 -28.17 -10.52 1.31
N GLU A 218 -26.98 -10.15 1.78
CA GLU A 218 -26.68 -10.15 3.22
C GLU A 218 -27.55 -9.18 4.01
N VAL A 219 -27.83 -8.01 3.44
CA VAL A 219 -28.78 -7.03 3.99
C VAL A 219 -30.20 -7.58 4.00
N ALA A 220 -30.66 -8.16 2.89
CA ALA A 220 -32.00 -8.74 2.80
C ALA A 220 -32.19 -9.90 3.79
N ASP A 221 -31.17 -10.76 3.96
CA ASP A 221 -31.20 -11.86 4.95
C ASP A 221 -31.28 -11.32 6.39
N ALA A 222 -30.49 -10.30 6.71
CA ALA A 222 -30.52 -9.68 8.03
C ALA A 222 -31.89 -9.06 8.34
N LEU A 223 -32.47 -8.33 7.39
CA LEU A 223 -33.82 -7.75 7.54
C LEU A 223 -34.91 -8.83 7.64
N ALA A 224 -34.83 -9.91 6.85
CA ALA A 224 -35.78 -11.02 6.93
C ALA A 224 -35.75 -11.69 8.31
N ARG A 225 -34.56 -11.85 8.92
CA ARG A 225 -34.41 -12.36 10.29
C ARG A 225 -35.03 -11.41 11.32
N LEU A 226 -34.78 -10.11 11.20
CA LEU A 226 -35.39 -9.09 12.09
C LEU A 226 -36.92 -9.09 11.98
N ASP A 227 -37.45 -9.31 10.77
CA ASP A 227 -38.88 -9.37 10.48
C ASP A 227 -39.51 -10.74 10.79
N ARG A 228 -38.71 -11.75 11.17
CA ARG A 228 -39.13 -13.15 11.34
C ARG A 228 -39.84 -13.71 10.11
N ARG A 229 -39.36 -13.34 8.92
CA ARG A 229 -39.84 -13.85 7.63
C ARG A 229 -38.92 -14.94 7.10
N ALA A 230 -39.38 -15.64 6.06
CA ALA A 230 -38.54 -16.58 5.34
C ALA A 230 -37.31 -15.86 4.76
N ARG A 231 -36.15 -16.49 4.89
CA ARG A 231 -34.90 -15.99 4.32
C ARG A 231 -34.98 -15.97 2.80
N PRO A 232 -34.41 -14.95 2.13
CA PRO A 232 -34.34 -14.93 0.68
C PRO A 232 -33.47 -16.09 0.16
N THR A 233 -33.69 -16.49 -1.10
CA THR A 233 -32.80 -17.44 -1.77
C THR A 233 -31.51 -16.74 -2.17
N ARG A 234 -30.35 -17.31 -1.81
CA ARG A 234 -29.06 -16.76 -2.20
C ARG A 234 -28.86 -16.93 -3.71
N PRO A 235 -28.57 -15.84 -4.46
CA PRO A 235 -28.24 -15.96 -5.87
C PRO A 235 -26.89 -16.69 -6.05
N ALA A 236 -26.70 -17.34 -7.19
CA ALA A 236 -25.38 -17.85 -7.56
C ALA A 236 -24.42 -16.67 -7.76
N ARG A 237 -23.21 -16.77 -7.22
CA ARG A 237 -22.21 -15.70 -7.33
C ARG A 237 -21.74 -15.58 -8.78
N ALA A 238 -21.83 -14.37 -9.34
CA ALA A 238 -21.37 -14.09 -10.69
C ALA A 238 -19.83 -14.17 -10.75
N ARG A 239 -19.31 -14.80 -11.80
CA ARG A 239 -17.88 -14.97 -12.03
C ARG A 239 -17.52 -14.53 -13.45
N TYR A 240 -16.39 -13.86 -13.58
CA TYR A 240 -15.71 -13.63 -14.84
C TYR A 240 -14.85 -14.85 -15.16
N ASP A 241 -14.94 -15.35 -16.41
CA ASP A 241 -14.15 -16.50 -16.89
C ASP A 241 -14.33 -17.77 -16.01
N ASP A 242 -15.54 -17.96 -15.50
CA ASP A 242 -15.93 -19.10 -14.64
C ASP A 242 -15.06 -19.30 -13.38
N ARG A 243 -14.17 -18.34 -13.06
CA ARG A 243 -13.16 -18.44 -12.01
C ARG A 243 -13.16 -17.24 -11.08
N LEU A 244 -12.95 -16.04 -11.59
CA LEU A 244 -12.75 -14.86 -10.75
C LEU A 244 -14.10 -14.27 -10.35
N PRO A 245 -14.40 -14.02 -9.07
CA PRO A 245 -15.61 -13.27 -8.69
C PRO A 245 -15.72 -11.95 -9.45
N LEU A 246 -16.95 -11.58 -9.85
CA LEU A 246 -17.17 -10.38 -10.65
C LEU A 246 -16.67 -9.11 -9.91
N ASP A 247 -16.78 -9.07 -8.59
CA ASP A 247 -16.27 -7.99 -7.73
C ASP A 247 -14.75 -7.84 -7.82
N ALA A 248 -14.02 -8.95 -7.74
CA ALA A 248 -12.57 -8.96 -7.91
C ALA A 248 -12.17 -8.57 -9.34
N TRP A 249 -12.95 -8.97 -10.34
CA TRP A 249 -12.75 -8.54 -11.72
C TRP A 249 -12.90 -7.03 -11.90
N GLU A 250 -13.91 -6.39 -11.30
CA GLU A 250 -14.08 -4.93 -11.32
C GLU A 250 -12.84 -4.22 -10.75
N MET A 251 -12.27 -4.75 -9.66
CA MET A 251 -11.01 -4.25 -9.10
C MET A 251 -9.83 -4.46 -10.05
N VAL A 252 -9.74 -5.60 -10.74
CA VAL A 252 -8.69 -5.89 -11.73
C VAL A 252 -8.72 -4.88 -12.89
N GLN A 253 -9.91 -4.45 -13.32
CA GLN A 253 -10.02 -3.43 -14.37
C GLN A 253 -9.43 -2.08 -13.93
N ALA A 254 -9.52 -1.75 -12.63
CA ALA A 254 -8.89 -0.56 -12.05
C ALA A 254 -7.36 -0.70 -11.90
N MET A 255 -6.80 -1.90 -12.08
CA MET A 255 -5.37 -2.16 -12.04
C MET A 255 -4.67 -1.93 -13.39
N VAL A 256 -5.38 -1.53 -14.45
CA VAL A 256 -4.76 -1.20 -15.74
C VAL A 256 -3.89 0.07 -15.60
N PRO A 257 -2.64 0.08 -16.10
CA PRO A 257 -1.75 1.23 -15.95
C PRO A 257 -2.26 2.42 -16.73
N ARG A 258 -2.07 3.62 -16.18
CA ARG A 258 -2.42 4.87 -16.86
C ARG A 258 -1.46 5.10 -18.02
N ALA A 259 -1.96 5.66 -19.12
CA ALA A 259 -1.12 6.03 -20.27
C ALA A 259 -0.07 7.08 -19.92
N ARG A 260 -0.33 7.92 -18.91
CA ARG A 260 0.62 8.90 -18.37
C ARG A 260 0.55 8.90 -16.84
N PRO A 261 1.67 9.14 -16.14
CA PRO A 261 1.64 9.39 -14.69
C PRO A 261 0.73 10.59 -14.35
N PRO A 262 0.18 10.66 -13.13
CA PRO A 262 -0.53 11.84 -12.64
C PRO A 262 0.28 13.13 -12.82
N ALA A 263 -0.40 14.26 -12.91
CA ALA A 263 0.27 15.56 -12.93
C ALA A 263 1.06 15.78 -11.63
N ASP A 264 2.27 16.33 -11.74
CA ASP A 264 3.08 16.74 -10.60
C ASP A 264 3.11 18.27 -10.51
N PRO A 265 2.22 18.90 -9.72
CA PRO A 265 2.19 20.36 -9.59
C PRO A 265 3.43 20.92 -8.90
N THR A 266 4.24 20.10 -8.23
CA THR A 266 5.45 20.54 -7.52
C THR A 266 6.66 20.72 -8.45
N ASN A 267 6.54 20.23 -9.69
CA ASN A 267 7.51 20.37 -10.76
C ASN A 267 6.84 20.92 -12.03
N ALA A 268 6.94 22.22 -12.26
CA ALA A 268 6.39 22.90 -13.44
C ALA A 268 7.00 22.43 -14.78
N PHE A 269 8.12 21.69 -14.73
CA PHE A 269 8.84 21.17 -15.89
C PHE A 269 8.65 19.66 -16.09
N ALA A 270 7.76 19.04 -15.30
CA ALA A 270 7.53 17.59 -15.28
C ALA A 270 7.21 16.99 -16.66
N ASP A 271 6.54 17.77 -17.53
CA ASP A 271 6.18 17.34 -18.88
C ASP A 271 6.89 18.18 -19.98
N ASP A 272 7.94 18.96 -19.64
CA ASP A 272 8.75 19.69 -20.63
C ASP A 272 9.75 18.74 -21.32
N PRO A 273 9.66 18.52 -22.65
CA PRO A 273 10.54 17.60 -23.36
C PRO A 273 12.02 18.00 -23.29
N ARG A 274 12.34 19.29 -23.11
CA ARG A 274 13.72 19.78 -22.96
C ARG A 274 14.27 19.44 -21.58
N ALA A 275 13.42 19.53 -20.54
CA ALA A 275 13.78 19.09 -19.19
C ALA A 275 13.98 17.56 -19.15
N ALA A 276 13.11 16.80 -19.81
CA ALA A 276 13.28 15.35 -19.94
C ALA A 276 14.56 14.97 -20.72
N ALA A 277 14.90 15.69 -21.79
CA ALA A 277 16.15 15.46 -22.53
C ALA A 277 17.39 15.75 -21.67
N LEU A 278 17.39 16.85 -20.90
CA LEU A 278 18.44 17.14 -19.93
C LEU A 278 18.50 16.07 -18.85
N GLY A 279 17.36 15.68 -18.26
CA GLY A 279 17.25 14.62 -17.26
C GLY A 279 17.83 13.30 -17.72
N ARG A 280 17.54 12.92 -18.97
CA ARG A 280 18.11 11.73 -19.62
C ARG A 280 19.63 11.83 -19.68
N ALA A 281 20.18 12.96 -20.12
CA ALA A 281 21.64 13.14 -20.18
C ALA A 281 22.28 12.99 -18.78
N LEU A 282 21.65 13.55 -17.74
CA LEU A 282 22.12 13.48 -16.36
C LEU A 282 22.02 12.06 -15.78
N PHE A 283 20.94 11.33 -16.05
CA PHE A 283 20.69 9.97 -15.57
C PHE A 283 21.78 8.98 -15.98
N PHE A 284 22.38 9.20 -17.16
CA PHE A 284 23.44 8.36 -17.73
C PHE A 284 24.86 8.96 -17.56
N ASP A 285 25.05 10.11 -16.91
CA ASP A 285 26.37 10.74 -16.78
C ASP A 285 27.10 10.31 -15.49
N PRO A 286 28.12 9.43 -15.56
CA PRO A 286 28.85 8.98 -14.38
C PRO A 286 29.76 10.07 -13.79
N ARG A 287 30.02 11.15 -14.54
CA ARG A 287 30.88 12.27 -14.11
C ARG A 287 30.16 13.21 -13.14
N LEU A 288 28.98 12.83 -12.67
CA LEU A 288 28.26 13.46 -11.56
C LEU A 288 28.42 12.68 -10.24
N SER A 289 29.30 11.68 -10.19
CA SER A 289 29.79 11.08 -8.95
C SER A 289 31.20 11.58 -8.60
N ALA A 290 31.59 11.45 -7.34
CA ALA A 290 32.95 11.77 -6.91
C ALA A 290 34.01 10.87 -7.58
N SER A 291 33.66 9.62 -7.91
CA SER A 291 34.54 8.71 -8.65
C SER A 291 34.61 8.99 -10.15
N GLY A 292 33.60 9.67 -10.71
CA GLY A 292 33.43 9.79 -12.16
C GLY A 292 32.94 8.51 -12.86
N GLU A 293 32.55 7.49 -12.10
CA GLU A 293 32.22 6.13 -12.59
C GLU A 293 30.81 5.64 -12.21
N VAL A 294 30.02 6.44 -11.51
CA VAL A 294 28.68 6.04 -11.00
C VAL A 294 27.63 6.99 -11.54
N ALA A 295 26.67 6.45 -12.30
CA ALA A 295 25.48 7.15 -12.80
C ALA A 295 24.22 6.48 -12.25
N CYS A 296 23.06 7.12 -12.36
CA CYS A 296 21.77 6.53 -11.97
C CYS A 296 21.54 5.19 -12.69
N ALA A 297 21.82 5.16 -13.99
CA ALA A 297 21.67 3.97 -14.83
C ALA A 297 22.53 2.76 -14.42
N ARG A 298 23.57 2.94 -13.59
CA ARG A 298 24.38 1.83 -13.09
C ARG A 298 23.59 0.95 -12.11
N CYS A 299 22.73 1.56 -11.29
CA CYS A 299 21.87 0.85 -10.34
C CYS A 299 20.44 0.67 -10.87
N HIS A 300 20.07 1.41 -11.93
CA HIS A 300 18.74 1.39 -12.54
C HIS A 300 18.85 1.10 -14.05
N ASP A 301 19.34 -0.09 -14.40
CA ASP A 301 19.60 -0.48 -15.79
C ASP A 301 18.29 -0.86 -16.51
N PRO A 302 17.96 -0.27 -17.67
CA PRO A 302 16.81 -0.68 -18.49
C PRO A 302 16.75 -2.19 -18.80
N ALA A 303 17.90 -2.87 -18.94
CA ALA A 303 17.97 -4.30 -19.24
C ALA A 303 17.40 -5.18 -18.10
N THR A 304 17.56 -4.75 -16.85
CA THR A 304 17.09 -5.42 -15.63
C THR A 304 15.74 -4.87 -15.14
N GLY A 305 15.01 -4.15 -16.01
CA GLY A 305 13.73 -3.55 -15.62
C GLY A 305 13.89 -2.34 -14.71
N LEU A 306 15.00 -1.61 -14.85
CA LEU A 306 15.33 -0.38 -14.11
C LEU A 306 15.59 -0.60 -12.62
N ALA A 307 15.97 -1.82 -12.25
CA ALA A 307 16.49 -2.20 -10.94
C ALA A 307 17.95 -2.68 -11.06
N ASP A 308 18.67 -2.87 -9.97
CA ASP A 308 20.09 -3.23 -10.03
C ASP A 308 20.30 -4.72 -10.41
N GLY A 309 19.44 -5.61 -9.90
CA GLY A 309 19.64 -7.05 -9.97
C GLY A 309 20.54 -7.61 -8.86
N ASN A 310 21.05 -6.74 -7.98
CA ASN A 310 21.82 -7.09 -6.80
C ASN A 310 21.01 -6.88 -5.51
N ALA A 311 21.34 -7.63 -4.45
CA ALA A 311 20.68 -7.45 -3.14
C ALA A 311 20.83 -6.01 -2.62
N ARG A 312 22.00 -5.40 -2.83
CA ARG A 312 22.28 -3.98 -2.58
C ARG A 312 23.21 -3.46 -3.64
N SER A 313 23.02 -2.19 -3.99
CA SER A 313 23.80 -1.52 -5.01
C SER A 313 25.20 -1.17 -4.52
N THR A 314 26.18 -1.25 -5.43
CA THR A 314 27.54 -0.75 -5.20
C THR A 314 27.73 0.55 -5.97
N GLY A 315 27.67 1.67 -5.24
CA GLY A 315 28.07 2.98 -5.73
C GLY A 315 29.56 3.22 -5.51
N VAL A 316 29.92 4.36 -4.92
CA VAL A 316 31.25 4.60 -4.35
C VAL A 316 31.56 3.60 -3.23
N ALA A 317 30.55 3.13 -2.52
CA ALA A 317 30.62 2.02 -1.57
C ALA A 317 29.34 1.16 -1.65
N LEU A 318 29.31 0.08 -0.86
CA LEU A 318 28.09 -0.73 -0.72
C LEU A 318 27.02 0.06 0.04
N GLY A 319 25.81 0.11 -0.53
CA GLY A 319 24.62 0.70 0.09
C GLY A 319 23.98 -0.19 1.15
N ASP A 320 23.00 0.36 1.87
CA ASP A 320 22.34 -0.32 3.00
C ASP A 320 21.02 -1.01 2.63
N ARG A 321 20.43 -0.67 1.48
CA ARG A 321 19.15 -1.21 0.98
C ARG A 321 19.26 -1.64 -0.49
N ASN A 322 18.30 -2.46 -0.91
CA ASN A 322 18.07 -2.79 -2.30
C ASN A 322 17.60 -1.56 -3.09
N ALA A 323 18.10 -1.38 -4.32
CA ALA A 323 17.62 -0.32 -5.21
C ALA A 323 16.32 -0.76 -5.88
N PRO A 324 15.17 -0.12 -5.59
CA PRO A 324 13.91 -0.47 -6.22
C PRO A 324 13.93 -0.10 -7.70
N SER A 325 13.03 -0.69 -8.49
CA SER A 325 12.84 -0.25 -9.87
C SER A 325 12.34 1.20 -9.91
N VAL A 326 12.90 2.04 -10.79
CA VAL A 326 12.34 3.38 -11.07
C VAL A 326 11.15 3.33 -12.05
N LEU A 327 10.78 2.14 -12.53
CA LEU A 327 9.57 1.97 -13.34
C LEU A 327 8.33 2.32 -12.52
N ALA A 328 7.50 3.23 -13.05
CA ALA A 328 6.31 3.77 -12.37
C ALA A 328 6.60 4.56 -11.08
N ALA A 329 7.86 4.86 -10.74
CA ALA A 329 8.21 5.71 -9.59
C ALA A 329 7.57 7.10 -9.69
N SER A 330 7.50 7.66 -10.91
CA SER A 330 6.83 8.93 -11.19
C SER A 330 5.31 8.94 -10.96
N GLY A 331 4.70 7.78 -10.76
CA GLY A 331 3.29 7.65 -10.37
C GLY A 331 3.04 7.59 -8.86
N GLN A 332 4.10 7.55 -8.06
CA GLN A 332 4.07 7.36 -6.60
C GLN A 332 4.26 8.70 -5.88
N ARG A 333 3.53 8.91 -4.79
CA ARG A 333 3.68 10.06 -3.88
C ARG A 333 4.96 9.94 -3.08
N TRP A 334 5.24 8.74 -2.58
CA TRP A 334 6.40 8.49 -1.73
C TRP A 334 7.51 7.85 -2.53
N GLN A 335 8.73 8.27 -2.22
CA GLN A 335 9.93 7.78 -2.85
C GLN A 335 10.91 7.26 -1.80
N PHE A 336 11.77 6.33 -2.20
CA PHE A 336 12.52 5.43 -1.33
C PHE A 336 11.63 4.49 -0.50
N TRP A 337 12.23 3.42 0.02
CA TRP A 337 11.55 2.44 0.87
C TRP A 337 10.94 3.04 2.16
N ASP A 338 11.51 4.12 2.71
CA ASP A 338 11.03 4.78 3.94
C ASP A 338 10.22 6.05 3.66
N GLY A 339 10.03 6.43 2.40
CA GLY A 339 9.30 7.62 2.03
C GLY A 339 9.95 8.92 2.47
N ARG A 340 11.28 8.96 2.65
CA ARG A 340 12.01 10.18 3.04
C ARG A 340 12.06 11.25 1.95
N ALA A 341 11.51 10.97 0.77
CA ALA A 341 11.24 11.94 -0.28
C ALA A 341 9.75 11.85 -0.69
N ASP A 342 9.15 13.01 -0.88
CA ASP A 342 7.71 13.21 -1.16
C ASP A 342 7.40 13.50 -2.64
N SER A 343 8.43 13.39 -3.48
CA SER A 343 8.37 13.66 -4.91
C SER A 343 9.58 13.02 -5.61
N ALA A 344 9.40 12.63 -6.88
CA ALA A 344 10.47 12.04 -7.68
C ALA A 344 11.65 13.03 -7.84
N TRP A 345 11.37 14.33 -7.98
CA TRP A 345 12.44 15.32 -8.13
C TRP A 345 13.23 15.52 -6.83
N MET A 346 12.62 15.38 -5.65
CA MET A 346 13.34 15.38 -4.38
C MET A 346 14.18 14.10 -4.23
N GLN A 347 13.63 12.94 -4.59
CA GLN A 347 14.33 11.66 -4.52
C GLN A 347 15.64 11.70 -5.31
N ALA A 348 15.59 12.22 -6.54
CA ALA A 348 16.73 12.27 -7.46
C ALA A 348 17.93 13.08 -6.91
N LEU A 349 17.72 13.93 -5.91
CA LEU A 349 18.78 14.71 -5.27
C LEU A 349 19.62 13.89 -4.30
N GLY A 350 18.99 12.96 -3.57
CA GLY A 350 19.61 12.20 -2.49
C GLY A 350 20.88 11.44 -2.89
N PRO A 351 20.85 10.65 -3.99
CA PRO A 351 22.00 9.85 -4.42
C PRO A 351 23.27 10.63 -4.69
N PHE A 352 23.15 11.89 -5.17
CA PHE A 352 24.30 12.75 -5.43
C PHE A 352 25.13 12.97 -4.17
N GLU A 353 24.50 13.30 -3.04
CA GLU A 353 25.19 13.66 -1.79
C GLU A 353 25.47 12.47 -0.88
N ASN A 354 24.86 11.31 -1.13
CA ASN A 354 25.09 10.11 -0.33
C ASN A 354 26.53 9.57 -0.57
N PRO A 355 27.40 9.50 0.45
CA PRO A 355 28.80 9.09 0.31
C PRO A 355 28.99 7.63 -0.11
N ARG A 356 27.96 6.78 0.02
CA ARG A 356 27.99 5.38 -0.43
C ARG A 356 27.50 5.23 -1.88
N GLU A 357 26.66 6.15 -2.35
CA GLU A 357 26.07 6.09 -3.69
C GLU A 357 26.94 6.86 -4.69
N MET A 358 26.66 8.14 -4.96
CA MET A 358 27.47 8.95 -5.89
C MET A 358 28.54 9.79 -5.19
N GLY A 359 28.36 10.10 -3.90
CA GLY A 359 29.35 10.74 -3.03
C GLY A 359 29.84 12.11 -3.48
N PHE A 360 29.05 12.82 -4.27
CA PHE A 360 29.36 14.14 -4.80
C PHE A 360 28.85 15.26 -3.87
N THR A 361 29.15 16.52 -4.20
CA THR A 361 28.68 17.67 -3.42
C THR A 361 27.66 18.48 -4.19
N ARG A 362 26.75 19.16 -3.50
CA ARG A 362 25.75 20.04 -4.12
C ARG A 362 26.35 21.06 -5.08
N LEU A 363 27.38 21.76 -4.62
CA LEU A 363 28.08 22.75 -5.43
C LEU A 363 28.84 22.09 -6.59
N GLY A 364 29.39 20.90 -6.37
CA GLY A 364 30.00 20.09 -7.43
C GLY A 364 29.02 19.79 -8.56
N VAL A 365 27.78 19.39 -8.24
CA VAL A 365 26.72 19.17 -9.23
C VAL A 365 26.44 20.47 -10.00
N ALA A 366 26.21 21.58 -9.29
CA ALA A 366 25.93 22.85 -9.95
C ALA A 366 27.08 23.30 -10.89
N GLN A 367 28.34 23.08 -10.49
CA GLN A 367 29.49 23.36 -11.35
C GLN A 367 29.56 22.45 -12.56
N ALA A 368 29.26 21.16 -12.41
CA ALA A 368 29.22 20.23 -13.53
C ALA A 368 28.14 20.64 -14.55
N ILE A 369 26.97 21.10 -14.08
CA ILE A 369 25.92 21.66 -14.93
C ILE A 369 26.44 22.87 -15.70
N ALA A 370 27.06 23.84 -15.02
CA ALA A 370 27.59 25.03 -15.69
C ALA A 370 28.73 24.75 -16.68
N GLN A 371 29.51 23.70 -16.45
CA GLN A 371 30.64 23.36 -17.32
C GLN A 371 30.22 22.54 -18.55
N ARG A 372 29.21 21.67 -18.41
CA ARG A 372 28.90 20.64 -19.41
C ARG A 372 27.51 20.74 -20.02
N TYR A 373 26.57 21.35 -19.31
CA TYR A 373 25.15 21.37 -19.65
C TYR A 373 24.56 22.79 -19.64
N ALA A 374 25.39 23.82 -19.75
CA ALA A 374 24.94 25.21 -19.61
C ALA A 374 23.89 25.60 -20.67
N THR A 375 24.05 25.13 -21.91
CA THR A 375 23.14 25.41 -23.02
C THR A 375 21.77 24.77 -22.77
N GLU A 376 21.77 23.48 -22.46
CA GLU A 376 20.58 22.67 -22.18
C GLU A 376 19.85 23.20 -20.95
N TYR A 377 20.58 23.49 -19.87
CA TYR A 377 20.03 24.07 -18.66
C TYR A 377 19.40 25.44 -18.93
N THR A 378 20.11 26.33 -19.62
CA THR A 378 19.63 27.69 -19.90
C THR A 378 18.38 27.68 -20.77
N ALA A 379 18.26 26.73 -21.70
CA ALA A 379 17.07 26.57 -22.53
C ALA A 379 15.81 26.25 -21.70
N VAL A 380 15.94 25.58 -20.55
CA VAL A 380 14.82 25.18 -19.69
C VAL A 380 14.59 26.19 -18.56
N TYR A 381 15.64 26.54 -17.83
CA TYR A 381 15.57 27.23 -16.54
C TYR A 381 16.07 28.69 -16.57
N GLY A 382 16.64 29.13 -17.69
CA GLY A 382 17.27 30.44 -17.81
C GLY A 382 18.72 30.50 -17.31
N ALA A 383 19.26 31.71 -17.22
CA ALA A 383 20.68 31.93 -17.00
C ALA A 383 21.20 31.37 -15.66
N LEU A 384 22.38 30.78 -15.70
CA LEU A 384 23.13 30.32 -14.52
C LEU A 384 23.83 31.51 -13.81
N PRO A 385 23.99 31.46 -12.48
CA PRO A 385 24.89 32.37 -11.77
C PRO A 385 26.35 32.14 -12.22
N PRO A 386 27.26 33.10 -11.96
CA PRO A 386 28.66 33.02 -12.39
C PRO A 386 29.46 32.02 -11.52
N LEU A 387 29.15 30.72 -11.62
CA LEU A 387 29.77 29.64 -10.82
C LEU A 387 31.29 29.48 -11.03
N GLY A 388 31.87 30.18 -12.01
CA GLY A 388 33.31 30.28 -12.20
C GLY A 388 34.01 31.27 -11.23
N ASP A 389 33.27 32.14 -10.55
CA ASP A 389 33.82 33.05 -9.54
C ASP A 389 34.17 32.29 -8.25
N ARG A 390 35.44 31.91 -8.10
CA ARG A 390 35.94 31.13 -6.96
C ARG A 390 35.92 31.87 -5.62
N ALA A 391 35.79 33.21 -5.63
CA ALA A 391 35.63 33.96 -4.39
C ALA A 391 34.21 33.81 -3.81
N ARG A 392 33.23 33.52 -4.67
CA ARG A 392 31.82 33.31 -4.29
C ARG A 392 31.43 31.84 -4.23
N PHE A 393 31.97 31.04 -5.15
CA PHE A 393 31.65 29.63 -5.32
C PHE A 393 32.92 28.78 -5.24
N PRO A 394 33.24 28.21 -4.06
CA PRO A 394 34.37 27.29 -3.86
C PRO A 394 34.33 26.08 -4.80
N ALA A 395 35.38 25.26 -4.87
CA ALA A 395 35.43 24.13 -5.81
C ALA A 395 34.37 23.05 -5.55
N ALA A 396 34.03 22.83 -4.29
CA ALA A 396 33.02 21.87 -3.84
C ALA A 396 32.40 22.38 -2.54
N GLY A 397 31.29 21.78 -2.14
CA GLY A 397 30.60 22.17 -0.91
C GLY A 397 29.17 21.68 -0.86
N MET A 398 28.74 21.30 0.34
CA MET A 398 27.36 20.97 0.68
C MET A 398 27.07 21.34 2.15
N PRO A 399 25.80 21.43 2.58
CA PRO A 399 25.44 21.78 3.95
C PRO A 399 26.27 21.05 5.02
N GLY A 400 26.74 21.80 6.02
CA GLY A 400 27.59 21.27 7.09
C GLY A 400 29.09 21.24 6.76
N GLN A 401 29.51 21.59 5.55
CA GLN A 401 30.93 21.71 5.19
C GLN A 401 31.42 23.17 5.29
N PRO A 402 32.67 23.42 5.71
CA PRO A 402 33.20 24.79 5.89
C PRO A 402 33.05 25.68 4.65
N ASP A 403 33.39 25.16 3.47
CA ASP A 403 33.31 25.90 2.20
C ASP A 403 31.86 26.32 1.86
N TRP A 404 30.89 25.48 2.20
CA TRP A 404 29.47 25.78 1.98
C TRP A 404 28.95 26.85 2.96
N GLU A 405 29.32 26.73 4.24
CA GLU A 405 28.89 27.69 5.27
C GLU A 405 29.54 29.07 5.06
N ALA A 406 30.72 29.13 4.44
CA ALA A 406 31.40 30.36 4.08
C ALA A 406 30.73 31.15 2.93
N MET A 407 29.92 30.50 2.08
CA MET A 407 29.19 31.18 1.02
C MET A 407 28.13 32.15 1.60
N SER A 408 27.68 33.11 0.79
CA SER A 408 26.51 33.92 1.15
C SER A 408 25.23 33.08 1.14
N ALA A 409 24.20 33.52 1.86
CA ALA A 409 22.90 32.85 1.83
C ALA A 409 22.28 32.84 0.43
N ASP A 410 22.48 33.90 -0.35
CA ASP A 410 22.00 34.01 -1.73
C ASP A 410 22.74 33.06 -2.66
N ASP A 411 24.06 32.93 -2.51
CA ASP A 411 24.86 31.98 -3.30
C ASP A 411 24.49 30.53 -2.99
N ARG A 412 24.30 30.18 -1.70
CA ARG A 412 23.75 28.87 -1.30
C ARG A 412 22.38 28.61 -1.94
N ARG A 413 21.47 29.59 -1.87
CA ARG A 413 20.13 29.47 -2.46
C ARG A 413 20.18 29.31 -3.98
N ALA A 414 21.11 29.97 -4.66
CA ALA A 414 21.31 29.83 -6.09
C ALA A 414 21.79 28.41 -6.45
N VAL A 415 22.71 27.85 -5.66
CA VAL A 415 23.18 26.46 -5.82
C VAL A 415 22.06 25.46 -5.56
N ASP A 416 21.29 25.63 -4.47
CA ASP A 416 20.14 24.79 -4.15
C ASP A 416 19.07 24.81 -5.26
N ARG A 417 18.89 25.95 -5.93
CA ARG A 417 17.97 26.06 -7.07
C ARG A 417 18.47 25.29 -8.30
N ILE A 418 19.77 25.36 -8.60
CA ILE A 418 20.35 24.57 -9.70
C ILE A 418 20.22 23.07 -9.38
N PHE A 419 20.53 22.69 -8.15
CA PHE A 419 20.41 21.31 -7.69
C PHE A 419 18.97 20.81 -7.77
N THR A 420 17.99 21.61 -7.32
CA THR A 420 16.56 21.33 -7.50
C THR A 420 16.20 21.11 -8.96
N ASN A 421 16.67 21.98 -9.86
CA ASN A 421 16.38 21.90 -11.29
C ASN A 421 16.97 20.62 -11.93
N VAL A 422 18.12 20.14 -11.44
CA VAL A 422 18.67 18.82 -11.81
C VAL A 422 17.70 17.70 -11.41
N GLY A 423 17.22 17.69 -10.16
CA GLY A 423 16.22 16.71 -9.71
C GLY A 423 14.93 16.77 -10.53
N LYS A 424 14.44 17.97 -10.85
CA LYS A 424 13.24 18.18 -11.68
C LYS A 424 13.42 17.70 -13.12
N SER A 425 14.62 17.85 -13.68
CA SER A 425 14.95 17.32 -15.00
C SER A 425 14.97 15.79 -15.00
N ILE A 426 15.61 15.17 -14.01
CA ILE A 426 15.66 13.69 -13.87
C ILE A 426 14.25 13.14 -13.69
N ALA A 427 13.44 13.73 -12.82
CA ALA A 427 12.03 13.34 -12.66
C ALA A 427 11.23 13.51 -13.95
N ALA A 428 11.46 14.57 -14.74
CA ALA A 428 10.82 14.74 -16.04
C ALA A 428 11.22 13.62 -17.03
N PHE A 429 12.47 13.14 -16.99
CA PHE A 429 12.89 11.97 -17.76
C PHE A 429 12.21 10.70 -17.28
N GLU A 430 12.23 10.42 -15.98
CA GLU A 430 11.62 9.21 -15.41
C GLU A 430 10.11 9.13 -15.66
N ARG A 431 9.42 10.27 -15.78
CA ARG A 431 8.00 10.33 -16.19
C ARG A 431 7.75 9.79 -17.61
N THR A 432 8.76 9.82 -18.47
CA THR A 432 8.68 9.28 -19.84
C THR A 432 8.91 7.77 -19.89
N VAL A 433 9.38 7.19 -18.79
CA VAL A 433 9.68 5.76 -18.70
C VAL A 433 8.42 5.00 -18.31
N THR A 434 7.85 4.24 -19.25
CA THR A 434 6.60 3.50 -19.06
C THR A 434 6.80 2.00 -19.17
N GLN A 435 5.89 1.22 -18.58
CA GLN A 435 5.84 -0.21 -18.85
C GLN A 435 5.14 -0.45 -20.20
N GLY A 436 5.61 -1.42 -20.97
CA GLY A 436 4.80 -2.00 -22.04
C GLY A 436 3.53 -2.69 -21.51
N GLU A 437 2.67 -3.11 -22.43
CA GLU A 437 1.47 -3.87 -22.08
C GLU A 437 1.82 -5.31 -21.66
N SER A 438 1.43 -5.69 -20.44
CA SER A 438 1.67 -7.02 -19.89
C SER A 438 0.52 -7.99 -20.18
N PRO A 439 0.75 -9.32 -20.06
CA PRO A 439 -0.34 -10.31 -20.13
C PRO A 439 -1.49 -10.02 -19.15
N PHE A 440 -1.18 -9.55 -17.95
CA PHE A 440 -2.20 -9.11 -16.98
C PHE A 440 -3.02 -7.92 -17.48
N ASP A 441 -2.39 -6.93 -18.12
CA ASP A 441 -3.08 -5.74 -18.63
C ASP A 441 -4.06 -6.08 -19.76
N ARG A 442 -3.74 -7.06 -20.59
CA ARG A 442 -4.67 -7.56 -21.63
C ARG A 442 -5.83 -8.34 -21.00
N TYR A 443 -5.54 -9.19 -20.01
CA TYR A 443 -6.59 -9.89 -19.27
C TYR A 443 -7.54 -8.90 -18.60
N ALA A 444 -7.01 -7.87 -17.94
CA ALA A 444 -7.77 -6.78 -17.30
C ALA A 444 -8.62 -5.95 -18.27
N ARG A 445 -8.37 -6.05 -19.59
CA ARG A 445 -9.21 -5.44 -20.64
C ARG A 445 -10.21 -6.39 -21.29
N GLY A 446 -10.26 -7.65 -20.86
CA GLY A 446 -11.24 -8.63 -21.36
C GLY A 446 -10.63 -9.81 -22.13
N GLU A 447 -9.31 -9.82 -22.36
CA GLU A 447 -8.66 -10.90 -23.10
C GLU A 447 -8.33 -12.08 -22.18
N ILE A 448 -9.33 -12.92 -21.88
CA ILE A 448 -9.21 -14.09 -20.98
C ILE A 448 -7.97 -14.94 -21.30
N GLY A 449 -7.72 -15.21 -22.59
CA GLY A 449 -6.60 -16.03 -23.05
C GLY A 449 -5.21 -15.42 -22.86
N ALA A 450 -5.11 -14.17 -22.38
CA ALA A 450 -3.83 -13.53 -22.09
C ALA A 450 -3.17 -14.10 -20.82
N LEU A 451 -3.95 -14.65 -19.88
CA LEU A 451 -3.42 -15.36 -18.71
C LEU A 451 -3.50 -16.87 -18.86
N SER A 452 -2.45 -17.56 -18.40
CA SER A 452 -2.49 -19.00 -18.22
C SER A 452 -3.54 -19.40 -17.16
N VAL A 453 -3.95 -20.67 -17.14
CA VAL A 453 -4.84 -21.19 -16.09
C VAL A 453 -4.23 -20.94 -14.70
N ALA A 454 -2.94 -21.28 -14.51
CA ALA A 454 -2.25 -21.06 -13.24
C ALA A 454 -2.18 -19.58 -12.83
N ALA A 455 -2.01 -18.64 -13.77
CA ALA A 455 -2.02 -17.21 -13.44
C ALA A 455 -3.42 -16.72 -13.02
N ARG A 456 -4.48 -17.25 -13.62
CA ARG A 456 -5.87 -16.96 -13.21
C ARG A 456 -6.21 -17.56 -11.86
N ASP A 457 -5.77 -18.78 -11.59
CA ASP A 457 -5.91 -19.40 -10.26
C ASP A 457 -5.13 -18.58 -9.21
N GLY A 458 -3.92 -18.11 -9.58
CA GLY A 458 -3.12 -17.20 -8.77
C GLY A 458 -3.83 -15.87 -8.48
N LEU A 459 -4.60 -15.35 -9.43
CA LEU A 459 -5.39 -14.14 -9.25
C LEU A 459 -6.52 -14.32 -8.24
N GLY A 460 -7.19 -15.48 -8.22
CA GLY A 460 -8.14 -15.80 -7.15
C GLY A 460 -7.46 -15.77 -5.77
N ILE A 461 -6.35 -16.48 -5.64
CA ILE A 461 -5.55 -16.56 -4.40
C ILE A 461 -5.06 -15.19 -3.95
N TYR A 462 -4.72 -14.30 -4.88
CA TYR A 462 -4.26 -12.94 -4.62
C TYR A 462 -5.31 -12.09 -3.89
N PHE A 463 -6.58 -12.20 -4.27
CA PHE A 463 -7.68 -11.53 -3.56
C PHE A 463 -8.00 -12.23 -2.24
N GLU A 464 -8.07 -13.57 -2.24
CA GLU A 464 -8.37 -14.36 -1.05
C GLU A 464 -7.33 -14.17 0.07
N SER A 465 -6.06 -14.07 -0.28
CA SER A 465 -4.95 -13.92 0.67
C SER A 465 -4.69 -12.47 1.08
N GLY A 466 -5.53 -11.52 0.64
CA GLY A 466 -5.42 -10.12 1.04
C GLY A 466 -4.35 -9.30 0.31
N CYS A 467 -3.69 -9.84 -0.73
CA CYS A 467 -2.66 -9.08 -1.46
C CYS A 467 -3.24 -7.78 -2.05
N ALA A 468 -4.50 -7.81 -2.47
CA ALA A 468 -5.24 -6.66 -2.99
C ALA A 468 -5.51 -5.55 -1.95
N GLN A 469 -5.31 -5.80 -0.64
CA GLN A 469 -5.40 -4.76 0.39
C GLN A 469 -4.40 -3.64 0.10
N CYS A 470 -3.15 -4.01 -0.19
CA CYS A 470 -2.05 -3.07 -0.40
C CYS A 470 -1.61 -2.99 -1.86
N HIS A 471 -1.71 -4.09 -2.62
CA HIS A 471 -1.33 -4.09 -4.03
C HIS A 471 -2.57 -3.92 -4.91
N HIS A 472 -2.89 -2.69 -5.25
CA HIS A 472 -4.04 -2.41 -6.13
C HIS A 472 -3.81 -1.16 -6.98
N GLY A 473 -4.79 -0.85 -7.83
CA GLY A 473 -4.73 0.28 -8.73
C GLY A 473 -3.64 0.18 -9.81
N PRO A 474 -3.44 1.26 -10.59
CA PRO A 474 -2.56 1.24 -11.77
C PRO A 474 -1.10 0.87 -11.48
N SER A 475 -0.60 1.11 -10.28
CA SER A 475 0.76 0.75 -9.84
C SER A 475 0.84 -0.61 -9.17
N LEU A 476 -0.27 -1.32 -8.93
CA LEU A 476 -0.30 -2.51 -8.07
C LEU A 476 0.35 -2.23 -6.71
N SER A 477 0.04 -1.06 -6.15
CA SER A 477 0.53 -0.52 -4.88
C SER A 477 -0.41 0.59 -4.43
N ASP A 478 -0.72 0.60 -3.14
CA ASP A 478 -1.48 1.61 -2.43
C ASP A 478 -0.68 2.90 -2.18
N ASP A 479 0.64 2.84 -2.44
CA ASP A 479 1.58 3.91 -2.20
C ASP A 479 1.54 4.37 -0.72
N SER A 480 1.44 3.37 0.17
CA SER A 480 1.36 3.50 1.62
C SER A 480 2.49 2.71 2.30
N PHE A 481 2.53 2.69 3.63
CA PHE A 481 3.59 2.09 4.45
C PHE A 481 3.05 0.96 5.33
N HIS A 482 3.68 -0.20 5.23
CA HIS A 482 3.30 -1.39 5.98
C HIS A 482 4.53 -2.04 6.58
N ASN A 483 4.39 -2.59 7.77
CA ASN A 483 5.44 -3.39 8.38
C ASN A 483 5.10 -4.86 8.22
N ILE A 484 5.99 -5.56 7.54
CA ILE A 484 5.86 -6.96 7.18
C ILE A 484 6.90 -7.83 7.89
N HIS A 485 7.62 -7.29 8.88
CA HIS A 485 8.68 -7.96 9.64
C HIS A 485 9.73 -8.64 8.75
N PHE A 486 10.07 -7.99 7.64
CA PHE A 486 11.24 -8.38 6.86
C PHE A 486 12.50 -8.10 7.67
N ASP A 487 13.47 -9.01 7.57
CA ASP A 487 14.84 -8.74 8.02
C ASP A 487 15.32 -7.47 7.31
N SER A 488 15.96 -6.57 8.08
CA SER A 488 16.51 -5.32 7.54
C SER A 488 17.44 -5.58 6.36
N GLY A 489 18.10 -6.74 6.37
CA GLY A 489 19.18 -7.03 5.45
C GLY A 489 20.23 -5.93 5.54
N ARG A 490 20.56 -5.41 6.72
CA ARG A 490 21.71 -4.50 6.87
C ARG A 490 22.98 -5.30 7.13
N VAL A 491 24.14 -4.78 6.72
CA VAL A 491 25.44 -5.45 6.99
C VAL A 491 25.71 -5.53 8.50
N ASP A 492 25.30 -4.51 9.25
CA ASP A 492 25.42 -4.47 10.71
C ASP A 492 24.36 -5.30 11.44
N GLN A 493 23.42 -5.92 10.71
CA GLN A 493 22.31 -6.73 11.23
C GLN A 493 21.39 -5.98 12.20
N GLN A 494 21.47 -4.64 12.24
CA GLN A 494 20.56 -3.85 13.06
C GLN A 494 19.18 -3.78 12.41
N PRO A 495 18.10 -3.65 13.18
CA PRO A 495 16.78 -3.43 12.62
C PRO A 495 16.75 -2.06 11.92
N ASP A 496 16.04 -1.99 10.80
CA ASP A 496 15.83 -0.75 10.07
C ASP A 496 14.53 -0.10 10.56
N LEU A 497 14.60 1.16 10.99
CA LEU A 497 13.45 1.87 11.57
C LEU A 497 12.45 2.35 10.50
N GLY A 498 12.82 2.28 9.22
CA GLY A 498 11.95 2.54 8.08
C GLY A 498 11.33 3.94 8.12
N ARG A 499 10.02 4.00 7.91
CA ARG A 499 9.23 5.23 7.85
C ARG A 499 9.45 6.17 9.03
N PHE A 500 9.73 5.65 10.23
CA PHE A 500 9.98 6.48 11.42
C PHE A 500 11.16 7.44 11.22
N GLU A 501 12.32 6.93 10.77
CA GLU A 501 13.49 7.76 10.43
C GLU A 501 13.27 8.52 9.12
N GLY A 502 12.56 7.91 8.17
CA GLY A 502 12.24 8.54 6.88
C GLY A 502 11.46 9.84 7.02
N VAL A 503 10.47 9.89 7.93
CA VAL A 503 9.71 11.11 8.22
C VAL A 503 10.61 12.18 8.85
N ASP A 504 11.50 11.82 9.75
CA ASP A 504 12.43 12.77 10.37
C ASP A 504 13.37 13.39 9.32
N ALA A 505 13.95 12.55 8.46
CA ALA A 505 14.77 12.99 7.33
C ALA A 505 14.00 13.90 6.35
N LEU A 506 12.75 13.54 6.01
CA LEU A 506 11.89 14.36 5.16
C LEU A 506 11.62 15.73 5.79
N ARG A 507 11.39 15.82 7.11
CA ARG A 507 11.16 17.08 7.82
C ARG A 507 12.39 17.99 7.84
N GLY A 508 13.58 17.42 7.86
CA GLY A 508 14.84 18.18 7.79
C GLY A 508 15.19 18.71 6.40
N SER A 509 14.52 18.23 5.34
CA SER A 509 14.85 18.60 3.96
C SER A 509 14.28 19.97 3.55
N PRO A 510 15.07 20.85 2.90
CA PRO A 510 14.55 22.06 2.29
C PRO A 510 13.80 21.80 0.96
N PHE A 511 13.92 20.58 0.42
CA PHE A 511 13.41 20.17 -0.90
C PHE A 511 12.04 19.48 -0.84
N ARG A 512 11.28 19.72 0.22
CA ARG A 512 9.91 19.19 0.35
C ARG A 512 8.95 19.86 -0.64
N ALA A 513 7.89 19.16 -0.98
CA ALA A 513 6.77 19.63 -1.78
C ALA A 513 6.05 20.86 -1.17
N ASP A 514 6.14 21.09 0.14
CA ASP A 514 5.65 22.31 0.82
C ASP A 514 6.72 23.38 1.05
N GLY A 515 7.94 23.15 0.54
CA GLY A 515 9.10 24.00 0.67
C GLY A 515 9.25 25.04 -0.45
N VAL A 516 10.29 25.89 -0.33
CA VAL A 516 10.53 27.05 -1.20
C VAL A 516 11.03 26.71 -2.62
N PHE A 517 11.37 25.45 -2.84
CA PHE A 517 11.86 24.93 -4.13
C PHE A 517 10.79 24.17 -4.92
N SER A 518 9.64 23.90 -4.29
CA SER A 518 8.43 23.40 -4.96
C SER A 518 7.81 24.50 -5.82
N ASP A 519 7.32 24.14 -7.01
CA ASP A 519 6.57 25.08 -7.87
C ASP A 519 5.09 25.24 -7.42
N SER A 520 4.64 24.40 -6.49
CA SER A 520 3.30 24.49 -5.87
C SER A 520 3.36 24.09 -4.38
N PRO A 521 3.87 24.96 -3.48
CA PRO A 521 4.02 24.61 -2.07
C PRO A 521 2.70 24.25 -1.35
N SER A 522 1.56 24.79 -1.81
CA SER A 522 0.26 24.52 -1.20
C SER A 522 -0.20 23.08 -1.37
N THR A 523 0.21 22.38 -2.42
CA THR A 523 -0.18 20.97 -2.64
C THR A 523 0.53 20.04 -1.65
N GLY A 524 1.68 20.44 -1.11
CA GLY A 524 2.40 19.72 -0.06
C GLY A 524 1.90 20.00 1.37
N ALA A 525 0.87 20.81 1.59
CA ALA A 525 0.52 21.32 2.93
C ALA A 525 0.26 20.22 4.00
N HIS A 526 -0.17 19.03 3.58
CA HIS A 526 -0.37 17.88 4.46
C HIS A 526 0.92 17.43 5.18
N LEU A 527 2.08 17.63 4.56
CA LEU A 527 3.38 17.25 5.11
C LEU A 527 3.75 18.01 6.39
N ARG A 528 3.05 19.12 6.70
CA ARG A 528 3.26 19.90 7.93
C ARG A 528 2.77 19.16 9.17
N ARG A 529 1.80 18.26 9.00
CA ARG A 529 1.22 17.45 10.09
C ARG A 529 1.95 16.12 10.27
N LEU A 530 2.78 15.72 9.31
CA LEU A 530 3.50 14.46 9.35
C LEU A 530 4.62 14.54 10.40
N THR A 531 4.48 13.73 11.45
CA THR A 531 5.47 13.61 12.53
C THR A 531 5.82 12.14 12.76
N PRO A 532 7.07 11.81 13.12
CA PRO A 532 7.42 10.43 13.42
C PRO A 532 6.66 9.98 14.68
N VAL A 533 5.93 8.87 14.57
CA VAL A 533 5.20 8.24 15.66
C VAL A 533 5.59 6.77 15.76
N GLU A 534 5.55 6.19 16.97
CA GLU A 534 6.09 4.86 17.22
C GLU A 534 5.49 3.76 16.33
N SER A 535 4.22 3.89 15.94
CA SER A 535 3.57 2.95 15.01
C SER A 535 4.19 2.91 13.61
N MET A 536 4.99 3.92 13.21
CA MET A 536 5.70 3.95 11.93
C MET A 536 6.97 3.08 11.92
N ARG A 537 7.43 2.59 13.08
CA ARG A 537 8.69 1.88 13.19
C ARG A 537 8.65 0.59 12.35
N GLY A 538 9.68 0.39 11.54
CA GLY A 538 9.81 -0.80 10.67
C GLY A 538 8.82 -0.84 9.49
N GLN A 539 8.00 0.19 9.29
CA GLN A 539 7.14 0.27 8.12
C GLN A 539 7.93 0.70 6.89
N PHE A 540 7.65 0.06 5.76
CA PHE A 540 8.22 0.40 4.46
C PHE A 540 7.11 0.58 3.42
N HIS A 541 7.43 1.41 2.43
CA HIS A 541 6.57 1.68 1.29
C HIS A 541 6.23 0.39 0.56
N THR A 542 4.95 0.20 0.20
CA THR A 542 4.48 -0.92 -0.63
C THR A 542 5.05 -0.77 -2.04
N PRO A 543 6.01 -1.62 -2.47
CA PRO A 543 6.56 -1.50 -3.81
C PRO A 543 5.52 -1.90 -4.86
N SER A 544 5.59 -1.28 -6.02
CA SER A 544 4.83 -1.69 -7.21
C SER A 544 5.13 -3.15 -7.56
N LEU A 545 4.09 -3.94 -7.89
CA LEU A 545 4.28 -5.30 -8.43
C LEU A 545 4.51 -5.33 -9.94
N ARG A 546 4.46 -4.18 -10.62
CA ARG A 546 4.84 -4.05 -12.04
C ARG A 546 6.26 -4.57 -12.22
N ASN A 547 6.46 -5.50 -13.16
CA ASN A 547 7.76 -6.14 -13.40
C ASN A 547 8.42 -6.83 -12.20
N VAL A 548 7.69 -7.13 -11.11
CA VAL A 548 8.28 -7.72 -9.89
C VAL A 548 9.08 -9.00 -10.17
N SER A 549 8.69 -9.80 -11.15
CA SER A 549 9.41 -11.02 -11.53
C SER A 549 10.79 -10.79 -12.17
N ARG A 550 11.14 -9.54 -12.47
CA ARG A 550 12.39 -9.13 -13.13
C ARG A 550 13.32 -8.31 -12.25
N THR A 551 12.89 -7.91 -11.06
CA THR A 551 13.57 -6.92 -10.21
C THR A 551 14.12 -7.51 -8.92
N GLY A 552 14.32 -8.83 -8.87
CA GLY A 552 14.95 -9.46 -7.70
C GLY A 552 16.43 -9.07 -7.55
N PRO A 553 17.07 -9.38 -6.40
CA PRO A 553 16.49 -9.93 -5.17
C PRO A 553 15.44 -9.02 -4.52
N TRP A 554 14.53 -9.58 -3.71
CA TRP A 554 13.35 -8.88 -3.19
C TRP A 554 13.46 -8.52 -1.70
N GLY A 555 12.60 -7.59 -1.29
CA GLY A 555 12.59 -6.97 0.04
C GLY A 555 13.49 -5.73 0.11
N HIS A 556 13.22 -4.83 1.05
CA HIS A 556 13.96 -3.57 1.16
C HIS A 556 15.47 -3.78 1.41
N GLY A 557 15.86 -4.91 2.02
CA GLY A 557 17.25 -5.32 2.21
C GLY A 557 17.80 -6.30 1.15
N GLY A 558 17.01 -6.68 0.14
CA GLY A 558 17.38 -7.64 -0.89
C GLY A 558 17.57 -9.07 -0.37
N THR A 559 16.75 -9.49 0.58
CA THR A 559 16.95 -10.72 1.38
C THR A 559 16.43 -12.00 0.72
N PHE A 560 15.54 -11.89 -0.27
CA PHE A 560 14.95 -13.06 -0.95
C PHE A 560 15.53 -13.21 -2.36
N ASN A 561 16.07 -14.38 -2.68
CA ASN A 561 16.79 -14.60 -3.94
C ASN A 561 15.87 -15.04 -5.09
N ASN A 562 14.64 -15.45 -4.78
CA ASN A 562 13.63 -15.86 -5.76
C ASN A 562 12.21 -15.57 -5.25
N LEU A 563 11.25 -15.45 -6.18
CA LEU A 563 9.84 -15.20 -5.86
C LEU A 563 9.23 -16.30 -4.97
N ARG A 564 9.70 -17.54 -5.09
CA ARG A 564 9.21 -18.66 -4.27
C ARG A 564 9.53 -18.42 -2.80
N GLU A 565 10.75 -18.03 -2.46
CA GLU A 565 11.15 -17.67 -1.10
C GLU A 565 10.31 -16.50 -0.56
N LEU A 566 10.10 -15.46 -1.37
CA LEU A 566 9.28 -14.31 -1.00
C LEU A 566 7.83 -14.72 -0.70
N ILE A 567 7.16 -15.42 -1.62
CA ILE A 567 5.76 -15.87 -1.45
C ILE A 567 5.64 -16.81 -0.26
N THR A 568 6.61 -17.73 -0.12
CA THR A 568 6.66 -18.67 1.01
C THR A 568 6.74 -17.94 2.34
N HIS A 569 7.51 -16.85 2.41
CA HIS A 569 7.62 -16.04 3.61
C HIS A 569 6.29 -15.37 4.00
N TYR A 570 5.45 -14.96 3.03
CA TYR A 570 4.09 -14.51 3.36
C TYR A 570 3.19 -15.68 3.82
N ALA A 571 3.29 -16.84 3.17
CA ALA A 571 2.47 -18.01 3.50
C ALA A 571 2.71 -18.56 4.92
N GLU A 572 3.94 -18.44 5.44
CA GLU A 572 4.32 -18.98 6.75
C GLU A 572 3.66 -18.25 7.95
N GLY A 573 3.18 -17.02 7.78
CA GLY A 573 2.70 -16.20 8.90
C GLY A 573 3.86 -15.69 9.78
N ARG A 574 3.73 -14.46 10.28
CA ARG A 574 4.88 -13.61 10.64
C ARG A 574 4.92 -13.12 12.07
N ASP A 575 4.64 -13.97 13.04
CA ASP A 575 5.00 -13.61 14.41
C ASP A 575 6.50 -13.87 14.65
N ARG A 576 7.34 -12.92 14.23
CA ARG A 576 8.77 -12.87 14.59
C ARG A 576 9.03 -12.00 15.82
N ARG A 577 8.06 -11.86 16.74
CA ARG A 577 8.28 -11.16 18.01
C ARG A 577 9.52 -11.72 18.71
N GLY A 578 10.53 -10.87 18.89
CA GLY A 578 11.82 -11.24 19.49
C GLY A 578 12.98 -11.43 18.50
N ASP A 579 12.78 -11.38 17.18
CA ASP A 579 13.89 -11.28 16.22
C ASP A 579 14.48 -9.88 16.26
N LEU A 580 15.71 -9.78 16.80
CA LEU A 580 16.44 -8.52 16.98
C LEU A 580 16.76 -7.79 15.67
N ARG A 581 16.58 -8.43 14.51
CA ARG A 581 16.78 -7.82 13.18
C ARG A 581 15.53 -7.14 12.61
N THR A 582 14.41 -7.22 13.34
CA THR A 582 13.13 -6.61 12.97
C THR A 582 12.69 -5.63 14.06
N THR A 583 11.77 -4.73 13.72
CA THR A 583 11.25 -3.76 14.69
C THR A 583 9.83 -3.30 14.32
N GLY A 584 9.11 -2.71 15.28
CA GLY A 584 7.73 -2.25 15.11
C GLY A 584 6.66 -3.35 15.13
N GLU A 585 5.39 -2.95 14.97
CA GLU A 585 4.25 -3.87 14.94
C GLU A 585 4.00 -4.39 13.52
N LEU A 586 3.73 -5.70 13.39
CA LEU A 586 3.28 -6.30 12.13
C LEU A 586 1.94 -5.68 11.71
N ASP A 587 1.78 -5.38 10.43
CA ASP A 587 0.51 -4.88 9.91
C ASP A 587 -0.62 -5.91 10.12
N PRO A 588 -1.74 -5.54 10.76
CA PRO A 588 -2.82 -6.46 11.09
C PRO A 588 -3.56 -6.99 9.86
N ALA A 589 -3.46 -6.35 8.70
CA ALA A 589 -4.07 -6.86 7.47
C ALA A 589 -3.33 -8.08 6.90
N ILE A 590 -2.22 -8.50 7.51
CA ILE A 590 -1.38 -9.57 6.98
C ILE A 590 -1.57 -10.85 7.77
N GLY A 591 -2.23 -11.82 7.13
CA GLY A 591 -2.38 -13.19 7.62
C GLY A 591 -1.56 -14.22 6.85
N PRO A 592 -1.32 -15.41 7.45
CA PRO A 592 -0.84 -16.55 6.70
C PRO A 592 -1.88 -17.02 5.68
N PHE A 593 -1.44 -17.70 4.63
CA PHE A 593 -2.32 -18.38 3.67
C PHE A 593 -1.79 -19.79 3.35
N HIS A 594 -2.62 -20.61 2.72
CA HIS A 594 -2.33 -22.02 2.49
C HIS A 594 -1.04 -22.25 1.69
N ARG A 595 -0.10 -22.99 2.29
CA ARG A 595 1.26 -23.22 1.77
C ARG A 595 1.38 -24.46 0.87
N VAL A 596 0.36 -24.78 0.08
CA VAL A 596 0.46 -25.90 -0.87
C VAL A 596 1.25 -25.44 -2.12
N GLU A 597 2.05 -26.34 -2.69
CA GLU A 597 2.94 -26.02 -3.83
C GLU A 597 2.18 -25.44 -5.04
N SER A 598 0.94 -25.87 -5.25
CA SER A 598 0.05 -25.32 -6.27
C SER A 598 -0.29 -23.85 -6.05
N THR A 599 -0.49 -23.42 -4.79
CA THR A 599 -0.72 -22.01 -4.44
C THR A 599 0.49 -21.15 -4.79
N ILE A 600 1.68 -21.58 -4.36
CA ILE A 600 2.93 -20.85 -4.63
C ILE A 600 3.16 -20.75 -6.13
N THR A 601 2.98 -21.86 -6.87
CA THR A 601 3.16 -21.90 -8.32
C THR A 601 2.18 -20.96 -9.04
N SER A 602 0.91 -20.94 -8.62
CA SER A 602 -0.12 -20.10 -9.22
C SER A 602 0.13 -18.61 -8.96
N LEU A 603 0.52 -18.24 -7.73
CA LEU A 603 0.94 -16.88 -7.41
C LEU A 603 2.19 -16.46 -8.19
N MET A 604 3.19 -17.34 -8.34
CA MET A 604 4.35 -17.05 -9.18
C MET A 604 3.95 -16.80 -10.63
N ALA A 605 3.05 -17.59 -11.19
CA ALA A 605 2.53 -17.40 -12.55
C ALA A 605 1.80 -16.06 -12.70
N LEU A 606 1.02 -15.64 -11.68
CA LEU A 606 0.42 -14.31 -11.65
C LEU A 606 1.49 -13.21 -11.62
N LEU A 607 2.48 -13.26 -10.72
CA LEU A 607 3.52 -12.23 -10.60
C LEU A 607 4.37 -12.12 -11.88
N GLN A 608 4.58 -13.23 -12.59
CA GLN A 608 5.22 -13.24 -13.90
C GLN A 608 4.37 -12.51 -14.96
N SER A 609 3.04 -12.61 -14.87
CA SER A 609 2.11 -11.97 -15.81
C SER A 609 2.06 -10.44 -15.71
N PHE A 610 2.55 -9.85 -14.62
CA PHE A 610 2.69 -8.39 -14.46
C PHE A 610 3.86 -7.80 -15.23
N ALA A 611 4.76 -8.64 -15.75
CA ALA A 611 5.97 -8.18 -16.41
C ALA A 611 5.72 -7.80 -17.87
N ALA A 612 6.33 -6.70 -18.28
CA ALA A 612 6.48 -6.29 -19.66
C ALA A 612 7.74 -5.44 -19.82
N PRO A 613 8.43 -5.48 -20.98
CA PRO A 613 9.61 -4.66 -21.21
C PRO A 613 9.36 -3.17 -20.91
N PRO A 614 10.29 -2.48 -20.22
CA PRO A 614 10.20 -1.03 -20.08
C PRO A 614 10.37 -0.36 -21.45
N VAL A 615 9.65 0.73 -21.66
CA VAL A 615 9.79 1.63 -22.81
C VAL A 615 10.53 2.86 -22.30
N VAL A 616 11.79 3.01 -22.73
CA VAL A 616 12.67 4.13 -22.39
C VAL A 616 12.92 4.93 -23.68
N PRO A 617 12.42 6.17 -23.78
CA PRO A 617 12.59 7.00 -24.98
C PRO A 617 14.01 7.45 -25.32
#